data_AF-A0A1E2WY23-F1
#
_entry.id   AF-A0A1E2WY23-F1
#
_cell.length_a   1.000
_cell.length_b   1.000
_cell.length_c   1.000
_cell.angle_alpha   90.00
_cell.angle_beta   90.00
_cell.angle_gamma   90.00
#
_symmetry.space_group_name_H-M   'P 1'
#
loop_
_entity.id
_entity.type
_entity.pdbx_description
1 polymer ?
#
loop_
_entity_poly.entity_id
_entity_poly.type
_entity_poly.pdbx_seq_one_letter_code
_entity_poly.pdbx_strand_id
1 'polypeptide(L)'
;MTRLELKNHQVWQDLTEILQSLDANVLVKEHLEQCNYQVCGYWDDQDEYYEKITLPSNLEAELVSSSIGVSQRERFLKLKFLLMVSAGDTTQAPNNNTQKIGELVLVYDENLEFVDENWLLDIDSRMLVK
;
A
#
# COMPACT_ATOMS: atom_id res chain seq x y z
N MET A 1 23.93 -27.43 -6.08
CA MET A 1 23.12 -26.22 -5.80
C MET A 1 22.14 -26.08 -6.96
N THR A 2 20.84 -26.22 -6.72
CA THR A 2 19.82 -26.21 -7.78
C THR A 2 19.45 -24.77 -8.10
N ARG A 3 19.60 -24.35 -9.36
CA ARG A 3 19.31 -22.99 -9.81
C ARG A 3 18.00 -23.00 -10.60
N LEU A 4 16.98 -22.30 -10.08
CA LEU A 4 15.76 -22.03 -10.84
C LEU A 4 16.05 -20.88 -11.82
N GLU A 5 15.94 -21.13 -13.12
CA GLU A 5 16.11 -20.09 -14.15
C GLU A 5 14.75 -19.59 -14.62
N LEU A 6 14.23 -18.56 -13.96
CA LEU A 6 12.96 -17.96 -14.33
C LEU A 6 13.11 -16.65 -15.11
N LYS A 7 14.32 -16.17 -15.43
CA LYS A 7 14.53 -14.84 -16.02
C LYS A 7 13.73 -14.54 -17.30
N ASN A 8 13.26 -15.56 -18.02
CA ASN A 8 12.45 -15.45 -19.24
C ASN A 8 11.09 -16.16 -19.11
N HIS A 9 10.63 -16.44 -17.89
CA HIS A 9 9.38 -17.16 -17.67
C HIS A 9 8.18 -16.22 -17.84
N GLN A 10 7.12 -16.70 -18.50
CA GLN A 10 5.91 -15.92 -18.83
C GLN A 10 5.33 -15.18 -17.61
N VAL A 11 5.31 -15.82 -16.44
CA VAL A 11 4.87 -15.23 -15.17
C VAL A 11 5.54 -13.88 -14.85
N TRP A 12 6.81 -13.69 -15.18
CA TRP A 12 7.47 -12.40 -14.94
C TRP A 12 7.10 -11.35 -15.99
N GLN A 13 6.83 -11.77 -17.23
CA GLN A 13 6.33 -10.88 -18.28
C GLN A 13 4.92 -10.41 -17.93
N ASP A 14 4.03 -11.33 -17.58
CA ASP A 14 2.65 -11.03 -17.16
C ASP A 14 2.63 -10.08 -15.95
N LEU A 15 3.45 -10.35 -14.93
CA LEU A 15 3.58 -9.46 -13.78
C LEU A 15 4.10 -8.07 -14.19
N THR A 16 5.07 -8.01 -15.10
CA THR A 16 5.62 -6.73 -15.57
C THR A 16 4.56 -5.93 -16.31
N GLU A 17 3.76 -6.58 -17.16
CA GLU A 17 2.66 -5.94 -17.89
C GLU A 17 1.59 -5.39 -16.93
N ILE A 18 1.17 -6.19 -15.94
CA ILE A 18 0.23 -5.74 -14.90
C ILE A 18 0.77 -4.49 -14.21
N LEU A 19 2.02 -4.53 -13.73
CA LEU A 19 2.63 -3.42 -12.99
C LEU A 19 2.86 -2.17 -13.85
N GLN A 20 3.14 -2.32 -15.13
CA GLN A 20 3.29 -1.18 -16.06
C GLN A 20 1.96 -0.51 -16.37
N SER A 21 0.85 -1.26 -16.36
CA SER A 21 -0.49 -0.72 -16.56
C SER A 21 -1.10 -0.10 -15.30
N LEU A 22 -0.52 -0.39 -14.13
CA LEU A 22 -1.05 0.01 -12.84
C LEU A 22 -0.70 1.47 -12.52
N ASP A 23 -1.71 2.32 -12.40
CA ASP A 23 -1.55 3.60 -11.71
C ASP A 23 -1.73 3.38 -10.20
N ALA A 24 -0.61 3.25 -9.51
CA ALA A 24 -0.55 2.99 -8.08
C ALA A 24 -1.32 4.03 -7.24
N ASN A 25 -1.26 5.30 -7.64
CA ASN A 25 -1.88 6.37 -6.89
C ASN A 25 -3.40 6.37 -7.08
N VAL A 26 -3.87 6.10 -8.30
CA VAL A 26 -5.30 5.94 -8.59
C VAL A 26 -5.87 4.74 -7.84
N LEU A 27 -5.22 3.58 -7.90
CA LEU A 27 -5.67 2.36 -7.21
C LEU A 27 -5.86 2.59 -5.72
N VAL A 28 -4.84 3.17 -5.06
CA VAL A 28 -4.90 3.42 -3.62
C VAL A 28 -5.94 4.47 -3.27
N LYS A 29 -6.11 5.52 -4.09
CA LYS A 29 -7.15 6.54 -3.86
C LYS A 29 -8.55 5.97 -3.97
N GLU A 30 -8.83 5.17 -4.99
CA GLU A 30 -10.14 4.51 -5.14
C GLU A 30 -10.43 3.59 -3.95
N HIS A 31 -9.43 2.85 -3.49
CA HIS A 31 -9.54 2.01 -2.30
C HIS A 31 -9.81 2.84 -1.02
N LEU A 32 -9.05 3.93 -0.81
CA LEU A 32 -9.25 4.84 0.33
C LEU A 32 -10.62 5.52 0.31
N GLU A 33 -11.13 5.89 -0.87
CA GLU A 33 -12.47 6.47 -1.01
C GLU A 33 -13.56 5.47 -0.60
N GLN A 34 -13.43 4.19 -0.95
CA GLN A 34 -14.38 3.14 -0.56
C GLN A 34 -14.45 2.94 0.96
N CYS A 35 -13.32 3.09 1.67
CA CYS A 35 -13.27 3.01 3.13
C CYS A 35 -13.43 4.37 3.83
N ASN A 36 -13.75 5.45 3.12
CA ASN A 36 -13.83 6.82 3.63
C ASN A 36 -12.57 7.28 4.37
N TYR A 37 -11.40 6.84 3.89
CA TYR A 37 -10.09 7.12 4.50
C TYR A 37 -10.00 6.66 5.95
N GLN A 38 -10.71 5.59 6.32
CA GLN A 38 -10.74 5.06 7.69
C GLN A 38 -10.17 3.65 7.76
N VAL A 39 -9.24 3.46 8.70
CA VAL A 39 -8.74 2.15 9.12
C VAL A 39 -9.42 1.79 10.43
N CYS A 40 -10.17 0.68 10.46
CA CYS A 40 -10.92 0.26 11.64
C CYS A 40 -10.23 -0.91 12.34
N GLY A 41 -10.23 -0.91 13.67
CA GLY A 41 -9.71 -2.02 14.47
C GLY A 41 -8.20 -2.23 14.34
N TYR A 42 -7.43 -1.15 14.46
CA TYR A 42 -5.98 -1.15 14.30
C TYR A 42 -5.26 -1.44 15.63
N TRP A 43 -4.22 -2.26 15.57
CA TRP A 43 -3.29 -2.51 16.67
C TRP A 43 -1.92 -1.97 16.28
N ASP A 44 -1.30 -1.19 17.17
CA ASP A 44 0.07 -0.71 16.96
C ASP A 44 1.14 -1.65 17.54
N ASP A 45 2.40 -1.30 17.32
CA ASP A 45 3.56 -2.07 17.80
C ASP A 45 3.70 -2.05 19.34
N GLN A 46 2.90 -1.24 20.04
CA GLN A 46 2.89 -1.08 21.50
C GLN A 46 1.70 -1.79 22.15
N ASP A 47 0.98 -2.62 21.39
CA ASP A 47 -0.27 -3.30 21.79
C ASP A 47 -1.41 -2.31 22.14
N GLU A 48 -1.38 -1.08 21.62
CA GLU A 48 -2.50 -0.15 21.76
C GLU A 48 -3.54 -0.37 20.65
N TYR A 49 -4.81 -0.46 21.06
CA TYR A 49 -5.94 -0.64 20.16
C TYR A 49 -6.60 0.70 19.81
N TYR A 50 -6.78 0.91 18.51
CA TYR A 50 -7.49 2.04 17.94
C TYR A 50 -8.73 1.53 17.22
N GLU A 51 -9.91 1.93 17.70
CA GLU A 51 -11.18 1.56 17.06
C GLU A 51 -11.24 2.08 15.62
N LYS A 52 -10.73 3.30 15.40
CA LYS A 52 -10.74 3.96 14.10
C LYS A 52 -9.57 4.93 13.98
N ILE A 53 -8.88 4.87 12.85
CA ILE A 53 -7.89 5.87 12.46
C ILE A 53 -8.34 6.50 11.14
N THR A 54 -8.45 7.82 11.10
CA THR A 54 -8.76 8.58 9.89
C THR A 54 -7.49 9.11 9.26
N LEU A 55 -7.32 8.77 7.99
CA LEU A 55 -6.22 9.18 7.14
C LEU A 55 -6.53 10.54 6.46
N PRO A 56 -5.51 11.35 6.16
CA PRO A 56 -5.71 12.60 5.45
C PRO A 56 -6.13 12.36 3.98
N SER A 57 -7.03 13.21 3.46
CA SER A 57 -7.59 13.03 2.11
C SER A 57 -6.63 13.40 0.97
N ASN A 58 -5.53 14.10 1.28
CA ASN A 58 -4.50 14.49 0.32
C ASN A 58 -3.32 13.51 0.29
N LEU A 59 -3.59 12.23 0.57
CA LEU A 59 -2.60 11.17 0.45
C LEU A 59 -2.19 10.93 -1.01
N GLU A 60 -0.90 10.70 -1.17
CA GLU A 60 -0.27 10.16 -2.36
C GLU A 60 0.29 8.77 -2.02
N ALA A 61 0.21 7.87 -2.99
CA ALA A 61 0.72 6.52 -2.85
C ALA A 61 1.78 6.21 -3.92
N GLU A 62 2.87 5.58 -3.49
CA GLU A 62 3.92 5.06 -4.35
C GLU A 62 4.03 3.54 -4.18
N LEU A 63 3.99 2.79 -5.29
CA LEU A 63 4.24 1.35 -5.24
C LEU A 63 5.73 1.10 -4.97
N VAL A 64 6.05 0.55 -3.80
CA VAL A 64 7.44 0.27 -3.37
C VAL A 64 7.82 -1.19 -3.53
N SER A 65 6.85 -2.09 -3.57
CA SER A 65 7.11 -3.51 -3.80
C SER A 65 5.88 -4.22 -4.35
N SER A 66 6.12 -5.22 -5.19
CA SER A 66 5.11 -6.15 -5.67
C SER A 66 5.65 -7.57 -5.55
N SER A 67 4.76 -8.52 -5.27
CA SER A 67 5.12 -9.93 -5.21
C SER A 67 3.94 -10.82 -5.59
N ILE A 68 4.24 -11.95 -6.19
CA ILE A 68 3.28 -13.02 -6.43
C ILE A 68 3.56 -14.13 -5.42
N GLY A 69 2.53 -14.53 -4.67
CA GLY A 69 2.55 -15.73 -3.87
C GLY A 69 1.90 -16.88 -4.62
N VAL A 70 2.52 -18.06 -4.54
CA VAL A 70 1.96 -19.30 -5.07
C VAL A 70 2.05 -20.37 -3.99
N SER A 71 0.91 -20.90 -3.58
CA SER A 71 0.79 -22.08 -2.72
C SER A 71 0.18 -23.24 -3.51
N GLN A 72 -0.03 -24.39 -2.86
CA GLN A 72 -0.71 -25.52 -3.50
C GLN A 72 -2.18 -25.24 -3.83
N ARG A 73 -2.78 -24.22 -3.20
CA ARG A 73 -4.22 -23.94 -3.28
C ARG A 73 -4.56 -22.54 -3.78
N GLU A 74 -3.63 -21.61 -3.63
CA GLU A 74 -3.91 -20.18 -3.82
C GLU A 74 -2.77 -19.53 -4.58
N ARG A 75 -3.14 -18.59 -5.43
CA ARG A 75 -2.22 -17.65 -6.05
C ARG A 75 -2.73 -16.27 -5.71
N PHE A 76 -1.82 -15.38 -5.35
CA PHE A 76 -2.19 -14.03 -4.96
C PHE A 76 -1.13 -13.03 -5.40
N LEU A 77 -1.58 -11.80 -5.67
CA LEU A 77 -0.74 -10.65 -5.92
C LEU A 77 -0.74 -9.76 -4.68
N LYS A 78 0.45 -9.44 -4.17
CA LYS A 78 0.63 -8.46 -3.10
C LYS A 78 1.29 -7.21 -3.66
N LEU A 79 0.65 -6.07 -3.43
CA LEU A 79 1.14 -4.75 -3.82
C LEU A 79 1.34 -3.93 -2.54
N LYS A 80 2.58 -3.50 -2.31
CA LYS A 80 2.94 -2.70 -1.15
C LYS A 80 3.18 -1.27 -1.58
N PHE A 81 2.45 -0.36 -0.94
CA PHE A 81 2.47 1.06 -1.18
C PHE A 81 3.04 1.81 0.02
N LEU A 82 3.80 2.85 -0.28
CA LEU A 82 4.20 3.88 0.66
C LEU A 82 3.17 5.00 0.63
N LEU A 83 2.63 5.37 1.78
CA LEU A 83 1.64 6.44 1.92
C LEU A 83 2.31 7.72 2.38
N MET A 84 2.04 8.81 1.65
CA MET A 84 2.73 10.08 1.80
C MET A 84 1.75 11.25 1.73
N VAL A 85 2.02 12.31 2.49
CA VAL A 85 1.28 13.57 2.39
C VAL A 85 2.23 14.66 1.90
N SER A 86 1.78 15.37 0.87
CA SER A 86 2.41 16.60 0.41
C SER A 86 2.07 17.73 1.39
N ALA A 87 3.08 18.28 2.06
CA ALA A 87 2.92 19.42 2.96
C ALA A 87 2.58 20.70 2.17
N GLY A 88 1.30 20.94 1.92
CA GLY A 88 0.80 22.21 1.40
C GLY A 88 0.77 23.27 2.51
N ASP A 89 1.41 24.41 2.27
CA ASP A 89 1.31 25.68 3.01
C ASP A 89 1.80 25.73 4.47
N THR A 90 3.10 25.53 4.69
CA THR A 90 3.80 26.32 5.71
C THR A 90 4.96 27.07 5.05
N THR A 91 4.96 28.38 5.20
CA THR A 91 5.87 29.36 4.61
C THR A 91 7.32 29.19 5.09
N GLN A 92 8.02 28.14 4.63
CA GLN A 92 9.46 28.00 4.79
C GLN A 92 10.06 26.98 3.80
N ALA A 93 10.83 27.51 2.85
CA ALA A 93 11.84 26.89 1.97
C ALA A 93 11.50 25.57 1.21
N PRO A 94 11.94 25.43 -0.06
CA PRO A 94 11.71 24.24 -0.86
C PRO A 94 12.69 23.12 -0.45
N ASN A 95 12.39 22.44 0.65
CA ASN A 95 12.92 21.12 0.93
C ASN A 95 11.76 20.13 0.70
N ASN A 96 12.06 18.97 0.11
CA ASN A 96 11.11 17.88 -0.20
C ASN A 96 10.38 17.37 1.07
N ASN A 97 9.40 18.11 1.57
CA ASN A 97 8.66 17.84 2.81
C ASN A 97 7.50 16.88 2.53
N THR A 98 7.80 15.73 1.93
CA THR A 98 6.86 14.63 1.80
C THR A 98 6.89 13.84 3.10
N GLN A 99 5.81 13.89 3.88
CA GLN A 99 5.74 13.17 5.16
C GLN A 99 5.20 11.76 4.94
N LYS A 100 5.97 10.74 5.32
CA LYS A 100 5.50 9.35 5.35
C LYS A 100 4.43 9.21 6.44
N ILE A 101 3.28 8.65 6.07
CA ILE A 101 2.19 8.33 7.00
C ILE A 101 2.17 6.85 7.36
N GLY A 102 2.64 6.00 6.46
CA GLY A 102 2.61 4.56 6.69
C GLY A 102 2.80 3.78 5.40
N GLU A 103 2.42 2.52 5.47
CA GLU A 103 2.45 1.57 4.37
C GLU A 103 1.12 0.83 4.31
N LEU A 104 0.67 0.57 3.09
CA LEU A 104 -0.52 -0.22 2.79
C LEU A 104 -0.11 -1.39 1.90
N VAL A 105 -0.50 -2.60 2.28
CA VAL A 105 -0.39 -3.78 1.42
C VAL A 105 -1.78 -4.18 0.97
N LEU A 106 -2.02 -4.16 -0.33
CA LEU A 106 -3.24 -4.71 -0.93
C LEU A 106 -2.95 -6.12 -1.46
N VAL A 107 -3.85 -7.06 -1.16
CA VAL A 107 -3.77 -8.46 -1.57
C VAL A 107 -4.93 -8.78 -2.50
N TYR A 108 -4.60 -9.32 -3.67
CA TYR A 108 -5.56 -9.75 -4.68
C TYR A 108 -5.43 -11.25 -4.94
N ASP A 109 -6.52 -11.92 -5.28
CA ASP A 109 -6.52 -13.33 -5.67
C ASP A 109 -6.03 -13.54 -7.13
N GLU A 110 -6.18 -14.76 -7.63
CA GLU A 110 -5.80 -15.12 -9.00
C GLU A 110 -6.72 -14.51 -10.08
N ASN A 111 -7.90 -14.02 -9.70
CA ASN A 111 -8.84 -13.32 -10.55
C ASN A 111 -8.67 -11.79 -10.47
N LEU A 112 -7.67 -11.32 -9.70
CA LEU A 112 -7.44 -9.91 -9.38
C LEU A 112 -8.60 -9.26 -8.58
N GLU A 113 -9.34 -10.06 -7.83
CA GLU A 113 -10.33 -9.58 -6.88
C GLU A 113 -9.64 -9.23 -5.56
N PHE A 114 -10.05 -8.13 -4.92
CA PHE A 114 -9.51 -7.71 -3.63
C PHE A 114 -9.88 -8.74 -2.55
N VAL A 115 -8.88 -9.20 -1.79
CA VAL A 115 -9.04 -10.22 -0.76
C VAL A 115 -8.79 -9.66 0.63
N ASP A 116 -7.69 -8.91 0.78
CA ASP A 116 -7.20 -8.50 2.08
C ASP A 116 -6.32 -7.25 1.97
N GLU A 117 -6.18 -6.57 3.10
CA GLU A 117 -5.33 -5.40 3.27
C GLU A 117 -4.53 -5.50 4.56
N ASN A 118 -3.31 -4.96 4.56
CA ASN A 118 -2.51 -4.86 5.77
C ASN A 118 -1.96 -3.45 5.89
N TRP A 119 -2.10 -2.87 7.09
CA TRP A 119 -1.71 -1.51 7.40
C TRP A 119 -0.52 -1.48 8.33
N LEU A 120 0.43 -0.58 8.06
CA LEU A 120 1.48 -0.20 9.00
C LEU A 120 1.52 1.32 9.05
N LEU A 121 0.89 1.90 10.07
CA LEU A 121 0.75 3.35 10.20
C LEU A 121 1.80 3.91 11.17
N ASP A 122 2.33 5.08 10.84
CA ASP A 122 3.09 5.90 11.77
C ASP A 122 2.12 6.59 12.73
N ILE A 123 1.80 5.89 13.81
CA ILE A 123 0.86 6.30 14.85
C ILE A 123 1.28 7.61 15.54
N ASP A 124 2.56 7.97 15.52
CA ASP A 124 3.04 9.25 16.07
C ASP A 124 2.83 10.43 15.12
N SER A 125 2.39 10.16 13.88
CA SER A 125 2.09 11.19 12.89
C SER A 125 0.90 12.04 13.32
N ARG A 126 1.12 13.36 13.41
CA ARG A 126 0.09 14.36 13.70
C ARG A 126 -1.00 14.49 12.63
N MET A 127 -0.80 13.85 11.48
CA MET A 127 -1.75 13.88 10.37
C MET A 127 -2.84 12.81 10.52
N LEU A 128 -2.67 11.86 11.45
CA LEU A 128 -3.66 10.84 11.77
C LEU A 128 -4.61 11.33 12.86
N VAL A 129 -5.90 11.06 12.69
CA VAL A 129 -6.92 11.26 13.73
C VAL A 129 -7.32 9.88 14.25
N LYS A 130 -7.27 9.67 15.56
CA LYS A 130 -7.45 8.37 16.23
C LYS A 130 -8.69 8.41 17.13
#